data_AF-A0A562PPK5-F1
#
_entry.id   AF-A0A562PPK5-F1
#
_cell.length_a   1.000
_cell.length_b   1.000
_cell.length_c   1.000
_cell.angle_alpha   90.00
_cell.angle_beta   90.00
_cell.angle_gamma   90.00
#
_symmetry.space_group_name_H-M   'P 1'
#
loop_
_entity.id
_entity.type
_entity.pdbx_description
1 polymer ?
#
loop_
_entity_poly.entity_id
_entity_poly.type
_entity_poly.pdbx_seq_one_letter_code
_entity_poly.pdbx_strand_id
1 'polypeptide(L)'
;MSTGEGAEEMEEDFPVIGKAIIHEHEEMAEKLALVLYALAITSLFGLYSNLKNKPKANLVSYIATVVAIIAVFFSQQTGTTGGEVRHTEIRTNSASADSKTEKITPTNEAEKD
;
A
#
# COMPACT_ATOMS: atom_id res chain seq x y z
N MET A 1 0.28 17.00 -3.52
CA MET A 1 1.18 16.09 -2.79
C MET A 1 2.27 15.73 -3.78
N SER A 2 3.55 15.84 -3.41
CA SER A 2 4.71 15.49 -4.26
C SER A 2 5.63 14.64 -3.38
N THR A 3 5.14 13.46 -3.04
CA THR A 3 5.84 12.51 -2.18
C THR A 3 5.85 11.17 -2.91
N GLY A 4 6.63 11.13 -4.00
CA GLY A 4 6.74 9.97 -4.90
C GLY A 4 7.80 10.17 -5.98
N GLU A 5 7.77 11.30 -6.70
CA GLU A 5 8.67 11.59 -7.84
C GLU A 5 10.17 11.49 -7.51
N GLY A 6 10.58 11.94 -6.32
CA GLY A 6 11.99 11.82 -5.89
C GLY A 6 12.42 10.39 -5.53
N ALA A 7 11.48 9.50 -5.21
CA ALA A 7 11.75 8.08 -5.05
C ALA A 7 11.74 7.36 -6.40
N GLU A 8 10.93 7.82 -7.36
CA GLU A 8 10.82 7.30 -8.72
C GLU A 8 12.13 7.41 -9.51
N GLU A 9 12.88 8.51 -9.37
CA GLU A 9 14.23 8.66 -9.97
C GLU A 9 15.28 7.74 -9.32
N MET A 10 15.13 7.40 -8.04
CA MET A 10 16.03 6.46 -7.35
C MET A 10 15.66 4.99 -7.57
N GLU A 11 14.46 4.75 -8.07
CA GLU A 11 13.87 3.45 -8.36
C GLU A 11 14.30 2.93 -9.74
N GLU A 12 14.93 3.75 -10.61
CA GLU A 12 15.30 3.33 -11.98
C GLU A 12 16.07 1.99 -12.05
N ASP A 13 16.90 1.69 -11.05
CA ASP A 13 17.70 0.46 -10.92
C ASP A 13 17.01 -0.71 -10.18
N PHE A 14 15.78 -0.56 -9.68
CA PHE A 14 15.08 -1.64 -9.00
C PHE A 14 14.51 -2.67 -9.98
N PRO A 15 14.51 -3.98 -9.62
CA PRO A 15 13.85 -4.99 -10.42
C PRO A 15 12.39 -4.59 -10.67
N VAL A 16 11.89 -4.79 -11.89
CA VAL A 16 10.55 -4.35 -12.35
C VAL A 16 9.41 -4.71 -11.38
N ILE A 17 9.56 -5.79 -10.60
CA ILE A 17 8.62 -6.23 -9.57
C ILE A 17 8.61 -5.28 -8.33
N GLY A 18 9.74 -4.70 -7.96
CA GLY A 18 9.83 -3.71 -6.87
C GLY A 18 9.04 -2.45 -7.18
N LYS A 19 9.23 -1.90 -8.40
CA LYS A 19 8.51 -0.73 -8.93
C LYS A 19 7.00 -0.86 -8.80
N ALA A 20 6.46 -1.99 -9.25
CA ALA A 20 5.02 -2.22 -9.22
C ALA A 20 4.45 -2.25 -7.80
N ILE A 21 5.16 -2.90 -6.86
CA ILE A 21 4.71 -3.03 -5.47
C ILE A 21 4.81 -1.69 -4.72
N ILE A 22 5.87 -0.91 -4.97
CA ILE A 22 6.06 0.40 -4.35
C ILE A 22 5.02 1.38 -4.87
N HIS A 23 4.74 1.37 -6.17
CA HIS A 23 3.69 2.19 -6.77
C HIS A 23 2.31 1.85 -6.19
N GLU A 24 1.98 0.56 -6.03
CA GLU A 24 0.72 0.14 -5.40
C GLU A 24 0.64 0.57 -3.92
N HIS A 25 1.75 0.50 -3.19
CA HIS A 25 1.81 1.01 -1.82
C HIS A 25 1.57 2.53 -1.75
N GLU A 26 2.20 3.29 -2.63
CA GLU A 26 2.03 4.73 -2.72
C GLU A 26 0.58 5.11 -3.04
N GLU A 27 -0.02 4.48 -4.06
CA GLU A 27 -1.40 4.77 -4.47
C GLU A 27 -2.40 4.50 -3.33
N MET A 28 -2.20 3.39 -2.60
CA MET A 28 -3.04 3.06 -1.46
C MET A 28 -2.79 3.98 -0.26
N ALA A 29 -1.55 4.40 -0.04
CA ALA A 29 -1.21 5.38 1.00
C ALA A 29 -1.83 6.74 0.73
N GLU A 30 -1.85 7.19 -0.53
CA GLU A 30 -2.50 8.45 -0.93
C GLU A 30 -4.01 8.41 -0.65
N LYS A 31 -4.68 7.32 -1.05
CA LYS A 31 -6.11 7.11 -0.77
C LYS A 31 -6.40 7.10 0.73
N LEU A 32 -5.58 6.39 1.51
CA LEU A 32 -5.71 6.35 2.97
C LEU A 32 -5.55 7.75 3.58
N ALA A 33 -4.55 8.51 3.15
CA ALA A 33 -4.30 9.86 3.65
C ALA A 33 -5.52 10.78 3.43
N LEU A 34 -6.14 10.71 2.25
CA LEU A 34 -7.35 11.47 1.94
C LEU A 34 -8.51 11.13 2.89
N VAL A 35 -8.74 9.84 3.15
CA VAL A 35 -9.78 9.38 4.10
C VAL A 35 -9.45 9.84 5.53
N LEU A 36 -8.20 9.77 5.96
CA LEU A 36 -7.77 10.22 7.28
C LEU A 36 -7.92 11.74 7.46
N TYR A 37 -7.68 12.54 6.42
CA TYR A 37 -7.95 13.98 6.48
C TYR A 37 -9.44 14.29 6.63
N ALA A 38 -10.31 13.58 5.91
CA ALA A 38 -11.76 13.71 6.07
C ALA A 38 -12.20 13.31 7.49
N LEU A 39 -11.63 12.23 8.03
CA LEU A 39 -11.89 11.79 9.41
C LEU A 39 -11.41 12.82 10.43
N ALA A 40 -10.21 13.38 10.26
CA ALA A 40 -9.65 14.39 11.15
C ALA A 40 -10.53 15.64 11.23
N ILE A 41 -10.98 16.17 10.08
CA ILE A 41 -11.87 17.34 10.03
C ILE A 41 -13.23 17.02 10.69
N THR A 42 -13.82 15.86 10.35
CA THR A 42 -15.11 15.44 10.91
C THR A 42 -15.03 15.24 12.42
N SER A 43 -13.94 14.63 12.91
CA SER A 43 -13.70 14.40 14.33
C SER A 43 -13.49 15.72 15.07
N LEU A 44 -12.72 16.66 14.52
CA LEU A 44 -12.50 17.96 15.14
C LEU A 44 -13.81 18.76 15.24
N PHE A 45 -14.65 18.72 14.21
CA PHE A 45 -15.97 19.35 14.22
C PHE A 45 -16.94 18.67 15.20
N GLY A 46 -16.91 17.35 15.27
CA GLY A 46 -17.67 16.55 16.23
C GLY A 46 -17.28 16.88 17.67
N LEU A 47 -15.98 16.92 17.95
CA LEU A 47 -15.42 17.28 19.25
C LEU A 47 -15.85 18.69 19.64
N TYR A 48 -15.65 19.68 18.75
CA TYR A 48 -16.09 21.06 19.01
C TYR A 48 -17.60 21.17 19.29
N SER A 49 -18.43 20.45 18.52
CA SER A 49 -19.88 20.42 18.69
C SER A 49 -20.30 19.74 19.99
N ASN A 50 -19.58 18.71 20.41
CA ASN A 50 -19.77 18.00 21.66
C ASN A 50 -19.43 18.90 22.86
N LEU A 51 -18.29 19.61 22.83
CA LEU A 51 -17.89 20.57 23.86
C LEU A 51 -18.90 21.70 24.05
N LYS A 52 -19.59 22.13 22.98
CA LYS A 52 -20.64 23.15 23.04
C LYS A 52 -22.04 22.60 23.38
N ASN A 53 -22.17 21.33 23.78
CA ASN A 53 -23.43 20.67 24.14
C ASN A 53 -24.54 20.85 23.07
N LYS A 54 -24.18 20.81 21.78
CA LYS A 54 -25.15 20.94 20.69
C LYS A 54 -25.93 19.62 20.55
N PRO A 55 -27.27 19.66 20.39
CA PRO A 55 -28.10 18.45 20.33
C PRO A 55 -27.83 17.54 19.11
N LYS A 56 -27.07 18.02 18.12
CA LYS A 56 -26.68 17.26 16.92
C LYS A 56 -25.28 16.64 16.99
N ALA A 57 -24.58 16.75 18.13
CA ALA A 57 -23.20 16.24 18.27
C ALA A 57 -23.11 14.71 18.05
N ASN A 58 -24.11 13.96 18.52
CA ASN A 58 -24.13 12.50 18.37
C ASN A 58 -24.20 12.06 16.90
N LEU A 59 -24.86 12.82 16.02
CA LEU A 59 -24.93 12.51 14.60
C LEU A 59 -23.55 12.62 13.94
N VAL A 60 -22.77 13.64 14.31
CA VAL A 60 -21.41 13.82 13.79
C VAL A 60 -20.49 12.69 14.25
N SER A 61 -20.65 12.22 15.49
CA SER A 61 -19.92 11.04 15.97
C SER A 61 -20.25 9.78 15.19
N TYR A 62 -21.53 9.52 14.87
CA TYR A 62 -21.89 8.38 14.02
C TYR A 62 -21.27 8.46 12.62
N ILE A 63 -21.27 9.65 12.01
CA ILE A 63 -20.61 9.86 10.70
C ILE A 63 -19.11 9.60 10.82
N ALA A 64 -18.45 10.12 11.85
CA ALA A 64 -17.03 9.87 12.09
C ALA A 64 -16.72 8.37 12.26
N THR A 65 -17.57 7.62 12.95
CA THR A 65 -17.42 6.16 13.08
C THR A 65 -17.50 5.45 11.73
N VAL A 66 -18.44 5.82 10.86
CA VAL A 66 -18.54 5.22 9.51
C VAL A 66 -17.29 5.52 8.69
N VAL A 67 -16.81 6.77 8.71
CA VAL A 67 -15.57 7.15 8.01
C VAL A 67 -14.36 6.40 8.59
N ALA A 68 -14.31 6.19 9.90
CA ALA A 68 -13.24 5.42 10.55
C ALA A 68 -13.20 3.96 10.11
N ILE A 69 -14.36 3.30 9.92
CA ILE A 69 -14.42 1.93 9.40
C ILE A 69 -13.83 1.86 7.99
N ILE A 70 -14.14 2.84 7.14
CA ILE A 70 -13.57 2.94 5.80
C ILE A 70 -12.05 3.15 5.88
N ALA A 71 -11.58 4.01 6.80
CA ALA A 71 -10.15 4.23 7.02
C ALA A 71 -9.41 2.95 7.43
N VAL A 72 -10.02 2.12 8.29
CA VAL A 72 -9.43 0.81 8.68
C VAL A 72 -9.28 -0.11 7.47
N PHE A 73 -10.27 -0.16 6.57
CA PHE A 73 -10.18 -0.95 5.34
C PHE A 73 -9.02 -0.53 4.44
N PHE A 74 -8.84 0.78 4.22
CA PHE A 74 -7.70 1.28 3.45
C PHE A 74 -6.37 1.07 4.19
N SER A 75 -6.34 1.25 5.52
CA SER A 75 -5.15 1.02 6.33
C SER A 75 -4.67 -0.43 6.26
N GLN A 76 -5.59 -1.39 6.17
CA GLN A 76 -5.23 -2.79 5.99
C GLN A 76 -4.56 -3.02 4.63
N GLN A 77 -5.08 -2.42 3.56
CA GLN A 77 -4.49 -2.56 2.23
C GLN A 77 -3.12 -1.89 2.13
N THR A 78 -3.00 -0.63 2.58
CA THR A 78 -1.71 0.09 2.62
C THR A 78 -0.67 -0.67 3.46
N GLY A 79 -1.09 -1.27 4.58
CA GLY A 79 -0.20 -2.09 5.42
C GLY A 79 0.22 -3.40 4.75
N THR A 80 -0.67 -4.02 3.96
CA THR A 80 -0.39 -5.27 3.24
C THR A 80 0.62 -5.01 2.11
N THR A 81 0.37 -4.01 1.27
CA THR A 81 1.29 -3.62 0.19
C THR A 81 2.64 -3.13 0.74
N GLY A 82 2.63 -2.41 1.87
CA GLY A 82 3.86 -2.00 2.56
C GLY A 82 4.65 -3.20 3.11
N GLY A 83 3.97 -4.25 3.54
CA GLY A 83 4.58 -5.53 3.91
C GLY A 83 5.29 -6.18 2.72
N GLU A 84 4.65 -6.21 1.55
CA GLU A 84 5.19 -6.82 0.32
C GLU A 84 6.47 -6.11 -0.18
N VAL A 85 6.64 -4.82 0.11
CA VAL A 85 7.88 -4.08 -0.17
C VAL A 85 9.08 -4.73 0.53
N ARG A 86 8.92 -5.17 1.79
CA ARG A 86 10.02 -5.75 2.59
C ARG A 86 10.05 -7.27 2.63
N HIS A 87 8.91 -7.92 2.51
CA HIS A 87 8.77 -9.37 2.60
C HIS A 87 8.52 -9.95 1.22
N THR A 88 9.59 -10.45 0.58
CA THR A 88 9.48 -11.17 -0.69
C THR A 88 8.62 -12.42 -0.55
N GLU A 89 8.60 -13.05 0.63
CA GLU A 89 7.83 -14.27 0.95
C GLU A 89 6.30 -14.15 0.81
N ILE A 90 5.73 -12.94 0.92
CA ILE A 90 4.28 -12.72 0.78
C ILE A 90 3.88 -12.24 -0.63
N ARG A 91 4.85 -12.04 -1.53
CA ARG A 91 4.57 -11.66 -2.92
C ARG A 91 3.97 -12.84 -3.67
N THR A 92 2.93 -12.61 -4.46
CA THR A 92 2.27 -13.66 -5.28
C THR A 92 3.22 -14.43 -6.22
N ASN A 93 4.40 -13.87 -6.54
CA ASN A 93 5.42 -14.52 -7.38
C ASN A 93 6.36 -15.47 -6.62
N SER A 94 6.38 -15.45 -5.28
CA SER A 94 7.20 -16.37 -4.49
C SER A 94 6.64 -17.80 -4.48
N ALA A 95 5.36 -17.98 -4.81
CA ALA A 95 4.77 -19.29 -5.07
C ALA A 95 5.02 -19.82 -6.49
N SER A 96 5.46 -18.96 -7.44
CA SER A 96 5.62 -19.32 -8.86
C SER A 96 7.09 -19.48 -9.30
N ALA A 97 8.04 -19.06 -8.46
CA ALA A 97 9.48 -19.16 -8.73
C ALA A 97 10.06 -20.59 -8.58
N ASP A 98 9.26 -21.59 -8.17
CA ASP A 98 9.67 -23.00 -8.14
C ASP A 98 9.37 -23.76 -9.45
N SER A 99 8.98 -23.06 -10.54
CA SER A 99 8.63 -23.71 -11.82
C SER A 99 9.41 -23.22 -13.05
N LYS A 100 10.55 -22.57 -12.86
CA LYS A 100 11.57 -22.43 -13.92
C LYS A 100 12.96 -22.73 -13.39
N THR A 101 13.18 -24.01 -13.04
CA THR A 101 14.51 -24.60 -13.24
C THR A 101 14.80 -24.54 -14.72
N GLU A 102 15.50 -23.48 -15.13
CA GLU A 102 16.14 -23.40 -16.42
C GLU A 102 17.08 -24.60 -16.51
N LYS A 103 16.71 -25.56 -17.37
CA LYS A 103 17.47 -26.76 -17.65
C LYS A 103 18.80 -26.30 -18.26
N ILE A 104 19.84 -26.20 -17.45
CA ILE A 104 21.23 -26.10 -17.91
C ILE A 104 21.45 -27.34 -18.78
N THR A 105 21.47 -27.15 -20.10
CA THR A 105 21.90 -28.17 -21.05
C THR A 105 23.42 -28.16 -21.02
N PRO A 106 24.10 -29.23 -20.58
CA PRO A 106 25.53 -29.32 -20.77
C PRO A 106 25.76 -29.62 -22.25
N THR A 107 26.22 -28.62 -23.00
CA THR A 107 26.73 -28.85 -24.36
C THR A 107 28.03 -29.64 -24.23
N ASN A 108 27.90 -30.97 -24.29
CA ASN A 108 29.01 -31.84 -24.64
C ASN A 108 29.21 -31.72 -26.16
N GLU A 109 30.20 -30.94 -26.57
CA GLU A 109 30.88 -31.14 -27.84
C GLU A 109 32.37 -31.23 -27.56
N ALA A 110 32.78 -32.45 -27.22
CA ALA A 110 34.14 -32.90 -27.47
C ALA A 110 34.16 -33.53 -28.87
N GLU A 111 35.19 -33.14 -29.63
CA GLU A 111 35.86 -33.93 -30.66
C GLU A 111 35.18 -34.03 -32.06
N LYS A 112 35.71 -33.27 -33.03
CA LYS A 112 36.44 -33.90 -34.16
C LYS A 112 37.17 -32.91 -35.08
N ASP A 113 38.44 -33.28 -35.34
CA ASP A 113 39.31 -33.04 -36.51
C ASP A 113 39.77 -31.60 -36.85
#